data_AF-D3PTC2-F1
#
_entry.id   AF-D3PTC2-F1
#
_cell.length_a   1.000
_cell.length_b   1.000
_cell.length_c   1.000
_cell.angle_alpha   90.00
_cell.angle_beta   90.00
_cell.angle_gamma   90.00
#
_symmetry.space_group_name_H-M   'P 1'
#
loop_
_entity.id
_entity.type
_entity.pdbx_description
1 polymer ?
#
loop_
_entity_poly.entity_id
_entity_poly.type
_entity_poly.pdbx_seq_one_letter_code
_entity_poly.pdbx_strand_id
1 'polypeptide(L)'
;MQERLTKAIKQLARPAHLDYLALYPGSVLKDYGDMHVDVQVDDPRLGALTRVPIWLGLPGVSVKVSPGARVLVGFHQGDPELRYCDLWRGEGLREVQLTASVKITVNAPLVELGGSGGSSVLLQGQPLTFVFNTTPVANVPTTGTVQSGGSSKVKGVQ
;
A
#
# COMPACT_ATOMS: atom_id res chain seq x y z
N MET A 1 19.30 -21.49 50.70
CA MET A 1 18.39 -20.33 50.87
C MET A 1 18.40 -19.38 49.65
N GLN A 2 19.56 -19.11 49.04
CA GLN A 2 19.70 -18.21 47.87
C GLN A 2 18.93 -18.65 46.61
N GLU A 3 18.81 -19.96 46.34
CA GLU A 3 18.08 -20.47 45.15
C GLU A 3 16.57 -20.20 45.20
N ARG A 4 15.96 -20.27 46.38
CA ARG A 4 14.51 -19.99 46.55
C ARG A 4 14.20 -18.50 46.39
N LEU A 5 15.10 -17.63 46.86
CA LEU A 5 14.97 -16.18 46.70
C LEU A 5 15.13 -15.76 45.23
N THR A 6 16.11 -16.34 44.52
CA THR A 6 16.33 -16.06 43.10
C THR A 6 15.16 -16.53 42.24
N LYS A 7 14.58 -17.70 42.56
CA LYS A 7 13.38 -18.22 41.88
C LYS A 7 12.14 -17.35 42.15
N ALA A 8 11.98 -16.87 43.39
CA ALA A 8 10.89 -15.97 43.77
C ALA A 8 11.02 -14.59 43.11
N ILE A 9 12.23 -14.04 43.01
CA ILE A 9 12.49 -12.77 42.31
C ILE A 9 12.25 -12.92 40.80
N LYS A 10 12.65 -14.04 40.17
CA LYS A 10 12.32 -14.33 38.76
C LYS A 10 10.83 -14.58 38.50
N GLN A 11 10.07 -15.01 39.51
CA GLN A 11 8.62 -15.16 39.43
C GLN A 11 7.88 -13.83 39.69
N LEU A 12 8.45 -12.94 40.50
CA LEU A 12 7.88 -11.63 40.83
C LEU A 12 8.26 -10.55 39.80
N ALA A 13 9.48 -10.59 39.28
CA ALA A 13 9.87 -9.92 38.06
C ALA A 13 9.14 -10.64 36.92
N ARG A 14 7.87 -10.27 36.72
CA ARG A 14 7.06 -10.74 35.61
C ARG A 14 7.97 -10.82 34.38
N PRO A 15 8.12 -11.98 33.71
CA PRO A 15 8.78 -11.99 32.41
C PRO A 15 8.11 -10.90 31.60
N ALA A 16 8.88 -10.04 30.94
CA ALA A 16 8.35 -8.83 30.32
C ALA A 16 7.21 -9.22 29.37
N HIS A 17 5.98 -9.18 29.87
CA HIS A 17 4.83 -9.66 29.14
C HIS A 17 4.71 -8.74 27.95
N LEU A 18 4.55 -9.34 26.78
CA LEU A 18 4.24 -8.57 25.61
C LEU A 18 2.88 -7.89 25.88
N ASP A 19 2.88 -6.57 25.83
CA ASP A 19 1.64 -5.81 25.95
C ASP A 19 0.92 -5.88 24.61
N TYR A 20 -0.08 -6.76 24.50
CA TYR A 20 -0.84 -6.93 23.26
C TYR A 20 -1.74 -5.73 22.93
N LEU A 21 -1.88 -4.76 23.85
CA LEU A 21 -2.60 -3.51 23.56
C LEU A 21 -1.68 -2.43 22.98
N ALA A 22 -0.37 -2.66 22.94
CA ALA A 22 0.60 -1.76 22.33
C ALA A 22 0.77 -2.02 20.82
N LEU A 23 1.32 -1.02 20.12
CA LEU A 23 1.73 -1.13 18.73
C LEU A 23 3.24 -1.29 18.64
N TYR A 24 3.69 -2.28 17.86
CA TYR A 24 5.09 -2.63 17.72
C TYR A 24 5.61 -2.28 16.33
N PRO A 25 6.70 -1.50 16.22
CA PRO A 25 7.28 -1.17 14.92
C PRO A 25 7.91 -2.40 14.26
N GLY A 26 7.82 -2.46 12.94
CA GLY A 26 8.42 -3.53 12.14
C GLY A 26 8.62 -3.13 10.68
N SER A 27 9.17 -4.06 9.91
CA SER A 27 9.39 -3.93 8.47
C SER A 27 8.75 -5.07 7.70
N VAL A 28 8.13 -4.76 6.56
CA VAL A 28 7.58 -5.75 5.64
C VAL A 28 8.71 -6.58 5.03
N LEU A 29 8.61 -7.90 5.14
CA LEU A 29 9.48 -8.85 4.46
C LEU A 29 8.95 -9.17 3.07
N LYS A 30 7.63 -9.37 2.97
CA LYS A 30 6.96 -9.78 1.73
C LYS A 30 5.51 -9.30 1.72
N ASP A 31 5.06 -8.82 0.57
CA ASP A 31 3.65 -8.55 0.28
C ASP A 31 3.08 -9.66 -0.61
N TYR A 32 1.90 -10.16 -0.26
CA TYR A 32 1.18 -11.18 -1.04
C TYR A 32 0.23 -10.57 -2.08
N GLY A 33 -0.05 -9.26 -2.00
CA GLY A 33 -0.95 -8.55 -2.91
C GLY A 33 -2.44 -8.74 -2.61
N ASP A 34 -2.79 -9.49 -1.56
CA ASP A 34 -4.14 -9.80 -1.09
C ASP A 34 -4.44 -9.11 0.26
N MET A 35 -3.83 -7.95 0.52
CA MET A 35 -3.86 -7.24 1.82
C MET A 35 -3.26 -8.02 3.00
N HIS A 36 -2.39 -9.00 2.72
CA HIS A 36 -1.58 -9.67 3.73
C HIS A 36 -0.09 -9.47 3.46
N VAL A 37 0.69 -9.37 4.54
CA VAL A 37 2.14 -9.20 4.50
C VAL A 37 2.83 -10.09 5.53
N ASP A 38 4.06 -10.50 5.22
CA ASP A 38 4.98 -11.00 6.25
C ASP A 38 5.75 -9.82 6.83
N VAL A 39 5.91 -9.77 8.14
CA VAL A 39 6.50 -8.64 8.87
C VAL A 39 7.56 -9.14 9.82
N GLN A 40 8.73 -8.53 9.79
CA GLN A 40 9.73 -8.64 10.86
C GLN A 40 9.47 -7.54 11.87
N VAL A 41 9.08 -7.90 13.09
CA VAL A 41 8.89 -6.94 14.18
C VAL A 41 10.26 -6.63 14.80
N ASP A 42 10.48 -5.36 15.16
CA ASP A 42 11.74 -4.92 15.76
C ASP A 42 11.91 -5.47 17.19
N ASP A 43 10.79 -5.67 17.91
CA ASP A 43 10.80 -6.31 19.23
C ASP A 43 11.13 -7.81 19.08
N PRO A 44 12.26 -8.28 19.65
CA PRO A 44 12.71 -9.66 19.50
C PRO A 44 11.76 -10.69 20.11
N ARG A 45 10.80 -10.28 20.96
CA ARG A 45 9.80 -11.16 21.57
C ARG A 45 8.76 -11.63 20.56
N LEU A 46 8.50 -10.84 19.51
CA LEU A 46 7.53 -11.14 18.46
C LEU A 46 8.16 -11.79 17.24
N GLY A 47 9.38 -11.38 16.89
CA GLY A 47 10.10 -11.95 15.75
C GLY A 47 9.38 -11.74 14.42
N ALA A 48 9.43 -12.75 13.56
CA ALA A 48 8.79 -12.72 12.24
C ALA A 48 7.35 -13.22 12.33
N LEU A 49 6.41 -12.42 11.84
CA LEU A 49 4.99 -12.74 11.73
C LEU A 49 4.63 -12.97 10.27
N THR A 50 3.89 -14.04 10.00
CA THR A 50 3.46 -14.38 8.64
C THR A 50 2.01 -14.04 8.41
N ARG A 51 1.68 -13.71 7.14
CA ARG A 51 0.32 -13.39 6.66
C ARG A 51 -0.46 -12.47 7.60
N VAL A 52 0.18 -11.39 8.06
CA VAL A 52 -0.45 -10.36 8.87
C VAL A 52 -1.36 -9.53 7.95
N PRO A 53 -2.65 -9.37 8.25
CA PRO A 53 -3.54 -8.53 7.47
C PRO A 53 -3.20 -7.04 7.63
N ILE A 54 -3.33 -6.26 6.56
CA ILE A 54 -3.19 -4.80 6.57
C ILE A 54 -4.56 -4.18 6.88
N TRP A 55 -4.66 -3.40 7.95
CA TRP A 55 -5.88 -2.70 8.36
C TRP A 55 -5.65 -1.18 8.32
N LEU A 56 -6.30 -0.50 7.36
CA LEU A 56 -6.15 0.94 7.14
C LEU A 56 -7.30 1.78 7.72
N GLY A 57 -8.30 1.14 8.32
CA GLY A 57 -9.50 1.80 8.85
C GLY A 57 -10.47 2.38 7.80
N LEU A 58 -10.14 2.30 6.51
CA LEU A 58 -10.97 2.79 5.40
C LEU A 58 -11.49 1.62 4.54
N PRO A 59 -12.81 1.34 4.56
CA PRO A 59 -13.41 0.33 3.69
C PRO A 59 -13.21 0.65 2.21
N GLY A 60 -12.97 -0.40 1.41
CA GLY A 60 -12.78 -0.26 -0.05
C GLY A 60 -11.40 0.24 -0.47
N VAL A 61 -10.47 0.42 0.48
CA VAL A 61 -9.07 0.74 0.20
C VAL A 61 -8.23 -0.52 0.23
N SER A 62 -7.48 -0.78 -0.83
CA SER A 62 -6.41 -1.77 -0.85
C SER A 62 -5.09 -1.12 -1.22
N VAL A 63 -4.00 -1.68 -0.71
CA VAL A 63 -2.65 -1.15 -0.90
C VAL A 63 -1.68 -2.26 -1.24
N LYS A 64 -0.64 -1.91 -1.99
CA LYS A 64 0.53 -2.78 -2.18
C LYS A 64 1.77 -2.06 -1.68
N VAL A 65 2.66 -2.80 -1.04
CA VAL A 65 3.85 -2.25 -0.38
C VAL A 65 5.11 -2.98 -0.81
N SER A 66 6.22 -2.25 -0.75
CA SER A 66 7.55 -2.79 -1.01
C SER A 66 8.06 -3.56 0.21
N PRO A 67 8.84 -4.62 0.01
CA PRO A 67 9.72 -5.12 1.07
C PRO A 67 10.55 -3.97 1.66
N GLY A 68 10.71 -3.96 2.98
CA GLY A 68 11.37 -2.90 3.74
C GLY A 68 10.44 -1.77 4.21
N ALA A 69 9.19 -1.70 3.72
CA ALA A 69 8.22 -0.70 4.18
C ALA A 69 7.98 -0.80 5.69
N ARG A 70 7.81 0.34 6.36
CA ARG A 70 7.66 0.41 7.83
C ARG A 70 6.20 0.34 8.24
N VAL A 71 5.92 -0.58 9.18
CA VAL A 71 4.57 -0.87 9.68
C VAL A 71 4.54 -0.82 11.20
N LEU A 72 3.35 -0.66 11.74
CA LEU A 72 3.05 -0.93 13.14
C LEU A 72 2.19 -2.19 13.22
N VAL A 73 2.62 -3.17 14.00
CA VAL A 73 1.87 -4.38 14.30
C VAL A 73 1.11 -4.20 15.59
N GLY A 74 -0.18 -4.49 15.56
CA GLY A 74 -1.07 -4.51 16.72
C GLY A 74 -1.82 -5.81 16.84
N PHE A 75 -2.49 -5.98 17.98
CA PHE A 75 -3.34 -7.13 18.26
C PHE A 75 -4.75 -6.64 18.58
N HIS A 76 -5.73 -7.07 17.80
CA HIS A 76 -7.10 -6.63 17.98
C HIS A 76 -7.62 -7.11 19.33
N GLN A 77 -8.14 -6.19 20.15
CA GLN A 77 -8.61 -6.46 21.52
C GLN A 77 -7.54 -7.07 22.45
N GLY A 78 -6.26 -6.96 22.10
CA GLY A 78 -5.18 -7.59 22.85
C GLY A 78 -5.11 -9.12 22.68
N ASP A 79 -5.78 -9.67 21.66
CA ASP A 79 -5.72 -11.10 21.33
C ASP A 79 -4.51 -11.41 20.43
N PRO A 80 -3.54 -12.24 20.88
CA PRO A 80 -2.35 -12.61 20.11
C PRO A 80 -2.65 -13.26 18.75
N GLU A 81 -3.80 -13.92 18.60
CA GLU A 81 -4.20 -14.57 17.35
C GLU A 81 -4.76 -13.57 16.34
N LEU A 82 -5.29 -12.43 16.81
CA LEU A 82 -5.89 -11.38 15.98
C LEU A 82 -4.89 -10.26 15.67
N ARG A 83 -3.75 -10.65 15.10
CA ARG A 83 -2.72 -9.71 14.64
C ARG A 83 -3.18 -8.90 13.43
N TYR A 84 -2.80 -7.64 13.37
CA TYR A 84 -2.95 -6.79 12.19
C TYR A 84 -1.76 -5.84 12.09
N CYS A 85 -1.59 -5.23 10.91
CA CYS A 85 -0.62 -4.16 10.74
C CYS A 85 -1.24 -2.94 10.07
N ASP A 86 -0.71 -1.77 10.41
CA ASP A 86 -1.06 -0.49 9.78
C ASP A 86 0.20 0.17 9.21
N LEU A 87 0.02 0.93 8.12
CA LEU A 87 1.09 1.63 7.43
C LEU A 87 1.45 2.90 8.20
N TRP A 88 2.58 2.86 8.87
CA TRP A 88 3.00 3.94 9.76
C TRP A 88 3.85 5.01 9.07
N ARG A 89 4.49 4.67 7.94
CA ARG A 89 5.26 5.62 7.12
C ARG A 89 4.92 5.44 5.64
N GLY A 90 4.87 6.55 4.90
CA GLY A 90 4.56 6.54 3.46
C GLY A 90 5.66 5.92 2.58
N GLU A 91 6.83 5.63 3.15
CA GLU A 91 7.95 5.00 2.46
C GLU A 91 7.60 3.56 2.06
N GLY A 92 7.74 3.25 0.77
CA GLY A 92 7.55 1.90 0.25
C GLY A 92 6.12 1.58 -0.20
N LEU A 93 5.15 2.48 -0.05
CA LEU A 93 3.82 2.33 -0.65
C LEU A 93 3.93 2.34 -2.19
N ARG A 94 3.45 1.29 -2.85
CA ARG A 94 3.54 1.11 -4.31
C ARG A 94 2.24 1.45 -5.02
N GLU A 95 1.13 1.05 -4.45
CA GLU A 95 -0.19 1.17 -5.08
C GLU A 95 -1.23 1.44 -4.00
N VAL A 96 -2.16 2.34 -4.31
CA VAL A 96 -3.39 2.56 -3.54
C VAL A 96 -4.55 2.41 -4.50
N GLN A 97 -5.46 1.50 -4.20
CA GLN A 97 -6.68 1.30 -4.96
C GLN A 97 -7.87 1.70 -4.08
N LEU A 98 -8.66 2.66 -4.58
CA LEU A 98 -9.88 3.14 -3.94
C LEU A 98 -11.08 2.59 -4.72
N THR A 99 -11.88 1.76 -4.07
CA THR A 99 -13.08 1.17 -4.65
C THR A 99 -14.29 1.59 -3.82
N ALA A 100 -15.20 2.36 -4.44
CA ALA A 100 -16.47 2.75 -3.84
C ALA A 100 -17.63 2.32 -4.76
N SER A 101 -18.76 1.95 -4.17
CA SER A 101 -19.94 1.48 -4.94
C SER A 101 -20.75 2.60 -5.59
N VAL A 102 -20.72 3.81 -5.02
CA VAL A 102 -21.56 4.94 -5.45
C VAL A 102 -20.75 6.09 -6.03
N LYS A 103 -19.79 6.62 -5.26
CA LYS A 103 -19.05 7.82 -5.65
C LYS A 103 -17.75 7.96 -4.87
N ILE A 104 -16.70 8.41 -5.53
CA ILE A 104 -15.50 8.98 -4.90
C ILE A 104 -15.52 10.48 -5.17
N THR A 105 -15.46 11.32 -4.14
CA THR A 105 -15.41 12.78 -4.27
C THR A 105 -14.10 13.28 -3.68
N VAL A 106 -13.29 13.97 -4.48
CA VAL A 106 -12.08 14.66 -4.03
C VAL A 106 -12.35 16.16 -4.10
N ASN A 107 -12.41 16.82 -2.94
CA ASN A 107 -12.63 18.26 -2.85
C ASN A 107 -11.33 18.93 -2.38
N ALA A 108 -10.56 19.46 -3.32
CA ALA A 108 -9.31 20.15 -3.05
C ALA A 108 -9.09 21.29 -4.08
N PRO A 109 -8.39 22.37 -3.71
CA PRO A 109 -8.05 23.46 -4.65
C PRO A 109 -7.19 23.02 -5.84
N LEU A 110 -6.39 21.96 -5.66
CA LEU A 110 -5.56 21.35 -6.70
C LEU A 110 -5.48 19.84 -6.45
N VAL A 111 -5.64 19.05 -7.51
CA VAL A 111 -5.45 17.60 -7.50
C VAL A 111 -4.44 17.24 -8.60
N GLU A 112 -3.25 16.81 -8.21
CA GLU A 112 -2.21 16.37 -9.13
C GLU A 112 -2.22 14.85 -9.23
N LEU A 113 -2.40 14.33 -10.45
CA LEU A 113 -2.29 12.90 -10.74
C LEU A 113 -1.04 12.70 -11.58
N GLY A 114 -0.03 12.02 -11.01
CA GLY A 114 1.23 11.71 -11.71
C GLY A 114 2.42 12.63 -11.41
N GLY A 115 2.25 13.81 -10.81
CA GLY A 115 3.36 14.73 -10.51
C GLY A 115 4.20 15.09 -11.74
N SER A 116 5.46 15.50 -11.56
CA SER A 116 6.35 15.98 -12.64
C SER A 116 6.88 14.89 -13.60
N GLY A 117 6.39 13.66 -13.50
CA GLY A 117 6.88 12.53 -14.31
C GLY A 117 5.85 11.41 -14.55
N GLY A 118 4.60 11.60 -14.15
CA GLY A 118 3.55 10.60 -14.32
C GLY A 118 2.92 10.68 -15.70
N SER A 119 2.53 9.52 -16.21
CA SER A 119 1.78 9.42 -17.46
C SER A 119 0.47 10.21 -17.37
N SER A 120 0.16 10.96 -18.42
CA SER A 120 -1.10 11.70 -18.53
C SER A 120 -2.30 10.78 -18.28
N VAL A 121 -3.12 11.13 -17.28
CA VAL A 121 -4.38 10.46 -17.03
C VAL A 121 -5.38 10.94 -18.09
N LEU A 122 -5.76 10.05 -19.00
CA LEU A 122 -6.76 10.34 -20.01
C LEU A 122 -8.08 9.71 -19.59
N LEU A 123 -9.09 10.56 -19.38
CA LEU A 123 -10.44 10.10 -19.13
C LEU A 123 -11.01 9.46 -20.41
N GLN A 124 -11.86 8.45 -20.25
CA GLN A 124 -12.61 7.88 -21.36
C GLN A 124 -13.37 8.99 -22.11
N GLY A 125 -13.16 9.10 -23.42
CA GLY A 125 -13.77 10.14 -24.27
C GLY A 125 -12.97 11.44 -24.41
N GLN A 126 -11.83 11.60 -23.74
CA GLN A 126 -10.94 12.76 -23.98
C GLN A 126 -10.09 12.58 -25.23
N PRO A 127 -9.83 13.67 -25.98
CA PRO A 127 -9.00 13.61 -27.18
C PRO A 127 -7.53 13.32 -26.82
N LEU A 128 -6.93 12.41 -27.57
CA LEU A 128 -5.50 12.10 -27.53
C LEU A 128 -4.81 12.73 -28.75
N THR A 129 -3.75 13.50 -28.52
CA THR A 129 -2.94 14.07 -29.61
C THR A 129 -1.68 13.23 -29.79
N PHE A 130 -1.51 12.65 -30.98
CA PHE A 130 -0.27 11.97 -31.37
C PHE A 130 0.60 12.94 -32.16
N VAL A 131 1.85 13.13 -31.71
CA VAL A 131 2.85 13.91 -32.46
C VAL A 131 3.74 12.92 -33.20
N PHE A 132 3.59 12.85 -34.52
CA PHE A 132 4.48 12.08 -35.38
C PHE A 132 5.57 13.02 -35.91
N ASN A 133 6.80 12.87 -35.42
CA ASN A 133 7.95 13.58 -35.98
C ASN A 133 8.39 12.88 -37.27
N THR A 134 7.67 13.10 -38.36
CA THR A 134 8.13 12.75 -39.71
C THR A 134 8.63 13.99 -40.41
N THR A 135 9.94 14.09 -40.62
CA THR A 135 10.56 15.08 -41.53
C THR A 135 9.99 14.96 -42.95
N PRO A 136 9.83 16.06 -43.69
CA PRO A 136 8.94 17.20 -43.47
C PRO A 136 7.71 17.06 -44.40
N VAL A 137 6.57 16.64 -43.88
CA VAL A 137 5.27 16.91 -44.52
C VAL A 137 4.35 17.33 -43.39
N ALA A 138 3.79 18.54 -43.52
CA ALA A 138 2.99 19.30 -42.57
C ALA A 138 2.54 18.56 -41.30
N ASN A 139 2.80 19.15 -40.13
CA ASN A 139 2.18 18.75 -38.86
C ASN A 139 0.65 18.91 -38.99
N VAL A 140 -0.05 17.87 -39.46
CA VAL A 140 -1.51 17.79 -39.41
C VAL A 140 -1.86 17.20 -38.05
N PRO A 141 -2.42 17.99 -37.11
CA PRO A 141 -2.84 17.46 -35.82
C PRO A 141 -4.00 16.50 -36.02
N THR A 142 -3.71 15.20 -35.96
CA THR A 142 -4.74 14.15 -35.98
C THR A 142 -5.29 13.98 -34.57
N THR A 143 -6.56 14.33 -34.38
CA THR A 143 -7.26 14.15 -33.10
C THR A 143 -8.10 12.88 -33.15
N GLY A 144 -7.95 11.98 -32.18
CA GLY A 144 -8.76 10.77 -32.05
C GLY A 144 -9.37 10.63 -30.65
N THR A 145 -10.48 9.90 -30.54
CA THR A 145 -11.13 9.59 -29.25
C THR A 145 -10.84 8.16 -28.83
N VAL A 146 -10.73 7.92 -27.53
CA VAL A 146 -10.59 6.56 -26.97
C VAL A 146 -11.96 5.91 -26.94
N GLN A 147 -12.21 4.94 -27.83
CA GLN A 147 -13.41 4.09 -27.77
C GLN A 147 -13.09 2.79 -27.00
N SER A 148 -14.02 2.35 -26.13
CA SER A 148 -13.81 1.15 -25.32
C SER A 148 -13.80 -0.10 -26.18
N GLY A 149 -12.72 -0.87 -26.09
CA GLY A 149 -12.55 -2.11 -26.86
C GLY A 149 -11.07 -2.29 -27.19
N GLY A 150 -10.59 -3.52 -27.16
CA GLY A 150 -9.17 -3.83 -27.38
C GLY A 150 -8.59 -3.20 -28.64
N SER A 151 -7.30 -2.87 -28.57
CA SER A 151 -6.49 -2.24 -29.62
C SER A 151 -6.75 -2.82 -31.01
N SER A 152 -7.53 -2.12 -31.84
CA SER A 152 -7.47 -2.27 -33.28
C SER A 152 -6.52 -1.21 -33.83
N LYS A 153 -5.50 -1.66 -34.56
CA LYS A 153 -4.42 -0.83 -35.09
C LYS A 153 -5.00 0.36 -35.86
N VAL A 154 -4.57 1.57 -35.50
CA VAL A 154 -4.85 2.78 -36.27
C VAL A 154 -4.17 2.62 -37.63
N LYS A 155 -4.98 2.43 -38.69
CA LYS A 155 -4.48 2.36 -40.06
C LYS A 155 -4.39 3.79 -40.57
N GLY A 156 -3.17 4.32 -40.66
CA GLY A 156 -2.94 5.59 -41.34
C GLY A 156 -3.38 5.47 -42.79
N VAL A 157 -4.26 6.38 -43.22
CA VAL A 157 -4.54 6.60 -44.63
C VAL A 157 -3.38 7.44 -45.15
N GLN A 158 -2.60 6.86 -46.08
CA GLN A 158 -1.61 7.61 -46.86
C GLN A 158 -2.31 8.58 -47.81
#